data_AF-A0A6L2Q8F2-F1
#
_entry.id   AF-A0A6L2Q8F2-F1
#
_cell.length_a   1.000
_cell.length_b   1.000
_cell.length_c   1.000
_cell.angle_alpha   90.00
_cell.angle_beta   90.00
_cell.angle_gamma   90.00
#
_symmetry.space_group_name_H-M   'P 1'
#
loop_
_entity.id
_entity.type
_entity.pdbx_description
1 polymer ?
#
loop_
_entity_poly.entity_id
_entity_poly.type
_entity_poly.pdbx_seq_one_letter_code
_entity_poly.pdbx_strand_id
1 'polypeptide(L)'
;ISDIQDNSILRRGVPVAHSIYGLASTISAAKCLIYRALEMVLSLNNPMAVTVFTEQVLELHRRQAVEIYWCENYVCPSVEEYQEMAKGR
;
A
#
# COMPACT_ATOMS: atom_id res chain seq x y z
N ILE A 1 -2.71 -1.05 5.56
CA ILE A 1 -1.58 -2.00 5.60
C ILE A 1 -0.32 -1.25 6.02
N SER A 2 0.01 -0.10 5.42
CA SER A 2 1.17 0.72 5.87
C SER A 2 1.19 0.99 7.38
N ASP A 3 0.09 1.44 8.01
CA ASP A 3 0.07 1.62 9.48
C ASP A 3 0.55 0.39 10.30
N ILE A 4 0.35 -0.83 9.79
CA ILE A 4 0.86 -2.06 10.39
C ILE A 4 2.36 -2.22 10.12
N GLN A 5 2.77 -2.05 8.86
CA GLN A 5 4.18 -2.19 8.43
C GLN A 5 5.08 -1.14 9.10
N ASP A 6 4.56 0.05 9.32
CA ASP A 6 5.27 1.19 9.89
C ASP A 6 5.21 1.22 11.43
N ASN A 7 4.56 0.21 12.06
CA ASN A 7 4.27 0.17 13.51
C ASN A 7 3.65 1.48 14.03
N SER A 8 2.74 2.07 13.25
CA SER A 8 2.09 3.34 13.58
C SER A 8 1.17 3.19 14.79
N ILE A 9 1.07 4.26 15.60
CA ILE A 9 0.19 4.30 16.79
C ILE A 9 -1.13 5.02 16.46
N LEU A 10 -1.07 6.08 15.64
CA LEU A 10 -2.22 6.93 15.30
C LEU A 10 -2.36 7.09 13.78
N ARG A 11 -3.61 7.14 13.31
CA ARG A 11 -3.98 7.54 11.94
C ARG A 11 -5.01 8.66 12.04
N ARG A 12 -4.70 9.85 11.51
CA ARG A 12 -5.61 11.02 11.53
C ARG A 12 -6.10 11.38 12.95
N GLY A 13 -5.19 11.33 13.93
CA GLY A 13 -5.48 11.72 15.32
C GLY A 13 -6.22 10.67 16.16
N VAL A 14 -6.55 9.50 15.61
CA VAL A 14 -7.21 8.40 16.33
C VAL A 14 -6.35 7.13 16.29
N PRO A 15 -6.56 6.17 17.22
CA PRO A 15 -5.81 4.91 17.21
C PRO A 15 -5.94 4.16 15.88
N VAL A 16 -4.84 3.56 15.44
CA VAL A 16 -4.78 2.74 14.23
C VAL A 16 -5.73 1.54 14.32
N ALA A 17 -6.30 1.15 13.18
CA ALA A 17 -7.31 0.07 13.13
C ALA A 17 -6.81 -1.25 13.74
N HIS A 18 -5.53 -1.60 13.56
CA HIS A 18 -4.96 -2.84 14.09
C HIS A 18 -4.81 -2.85 15.62
N SER A 19 -4.77 -1.68 16.26
CA SER A 19 -4.79 -1.56 17.73
C SER A 19 -6.19 -1.75 18.32
N ILE A 20 -7.25 -1.50 17.53
CA ILE A 20 -8.65 -1.61 17.96
C ILE A 20 -9.21 -2.99 17.62
N TYR A 21 -9.02 -3.45 16.38
CA TYR A 21 -9.65 -4.66 15.83
C TYR A 21 -8.70 -5.85 15.71
N GLY A 22 -7.42 -5.66 16.07
CA GLY A 22 -6.38 -6.67 15.95
C GLY A 22 -5.77 -6.75 14.54
N LEU A 23 -4.58 -7.35 14.50
CA LEU A 23 -3.75 -7.47 13.30
C LEU A 23 -4.44 -8.31 12.21
N ALA A 24 -4.87 -9.53 12.54
CA ALA A 24 -5.46 -10.46 11.58
C ALA A 24 -6.72 -9.88 10.90
N SER A 25 -7.62 -9.30 11.69
CA SER A 25 -8.85 -8.67 11.18
C SER A 25 -8.54 -7.51 10.25
N THR A 26 -7.58 -6.65 10.63
CA THR A 26 -7.22 -5.45 9.86
C THR A 26 -6.57 -5.82 8.53
N ILE A 27 -5.71 -6.85 8.50
CA ILE A 27 -5.10 -7.36 7.26
C ILE A 27 -6.17 -7.94 6.33
N SER A 28 -7.05 -8.81 6.86
CA SER A 28 -8.13 -9.42 6.08
C SER A 28 -9.08 -8.37 5.51
N ALA A 29 -9.48 -7.37 6.31
CA ALA A 29 -10.32 -6.27 5.87
C ALA A 29 -9.63 -5.43 4.78
N ALA A 30 -8.35 -5.09 4.94
CA ALA A 30 -7.62 -4.33 3.94
C ALA A 30 -7.51 -5.07 2.60
N LYS A 31 -7.26 -6.40 2.60
CA LYS A 31 -7.27 -7.22 1.39
C LYS A 31 -8.64 -7.26 0.73
N CYS A 32 -9.71 -7.42 1.52
CA CYS A 32 -11.07 -7.38 1.02
C CYS A 32 -11.37 -6.05 0.31
N LEU A 33 -10.93 -4.91 0.86
CA LEU A 33 -11.10 -3.61 0.21
C LEU A 33 -10.37 -3.48 -1.13
N ILE A 34 -9.19 -4.08 -1.28
CA ILE A 34 -8.47 -4.12 -2.58
C ILE A 34 -9.29 -4.93 -3.61
N TYR A 35 -9.86 -6.07 -3.21
CA TYR A 35 -10.70 -6.87 -4.11
C TYR A 35 -12.03 -6.18 -4.45
N ARG A 36 -12.62 -5.43 -3.50
CA ARG A 36 -13.78 -4.58 -3.79
C ARG A 36 -13.44 -3.45 -4.76
N ALA A 37 -12.25 -2.87 -4.67
CA ALA A 37 -11.80 -1.91 -5.67
C ALA A 37 -11.68 -2.55 -7.06
N LEU A 38 -11.17 -3.79 -7.15
CA LEU A 38 -11.15 -4.54 -8.41
C LEU A 38 -12.56 -4.81 -8.94
N GLU A 39 -13.52 -5.19 -8.10
CA GLU A 39 -14.92 -5.36 -8.48
C GLU A 39 -15.50 -4.06 -9.08
N MET A 40 -15.20 -2.91 -8.47
CA MET A 40 -15.59 -1.60 -8.98
C MET A 40 -14.91 -1.25 -10.31
N VAL A 41 -13.66 -1.67 -10.51
CA VAL A 41 -12.95 -1.47 -11.79
C VAL A 41 -13.56 -2.35 -12.89
N LEU A 42 -13.91 -3.59 -12.57
CA LEU A 42 -14.57 -4.50 -13.51
C LEU A 42 -15.95 -3.98 -13.95
N SER A 43 -16.69 -3.31 -13.06
CA SER A 43 -18.00 -2.73 -13.39
C SER A 43 -17.94 -1.55 -14.37
N LEU A 44 -16.75 -0.98 -14.63
CA LEU A 44 -16.54 0.01 -15.69
C LEU A 44 -16.69 -0.57 -17.09
N ASN A 45 -16.74 -1.90 -17.24
CA ASN A 45 -16.85 -2.62 -18.51
C ASN A 45 -15.82 -2.16 -19.55
N ASN A 46 -14.60 -1.83 -19.09
CA ASN A 46 -13.48 -1.40 -19.89
C ASN A 46 -12.27 -2.29 -19.60
N PRO A 47 -11.84 -3.15 -20.54
CA PRO A 47 -10.68 -4.03 -20.35
C PRO A 47 -9.39 -3.27 -19.98
N MET A 48 -9.21 -2.05 -20.47
CA MET A 48 -8.04 -1.23 -20.14
C MET A 48 -8.02 -0.80 -18.67
N ALA A 49 -9.18 -0.67 -18.03
CA ALA A 49 -9.25 -0.26 -16.64
C ALA A 49 -8.64 -1.31 -15.69
N VAL A 50 -8.83 -2.60 -16.00
CA VAL A 50 -8.20 -3.69 -15.24
C VAL A 50 -6.69 -3.70 -15.41
N THR A 51 -6.21 -3.46 -16.64
CA THR A 51 -4.78 -3.34 -16.93
C THR A 51 -4.16 -2.22 -16.12
N VAL A 52 -4.72 -1.01 -16.22
CA VAL A 52 -4.24 0.17 -15.47
C VAL A 52 -4.29 -0.09 -13.96
N PHE A 53 -5.40 -0.63 -13.44
CA PHE A 53 -5.51 -0.96 -12.02
C PHE A 53 -4.41 -1.93 -11.57
N THR A 54 -4.15 -2.98 -12.35
CA THR A 54 -3.14 -3.98 -12.02
C THR A 54 -1.74 -3.38 -12.04
N GLU A 55 -1.41 -2.58 -13.06
CA GLU A 55 -0.12 -1.88 -13.15
C GLU A 55 0.10 -0.96 -11.95
N GLN A 56 -0.91 -0.15 -11.61
CA GLN A 56 -0.84 0.80 -10.50
C GLN A 56 -0.71 0.11 -9.13
N VAL A 57 -1.44 -1.00 -8.91
CA VAL A 57 -1.32 -1.78 -7.67
C VAL A 57 0.05 -2.44 -7.57
N LEU A 58 0.59 -3.00 -8.66
CA LEU A 58 1.93 -3.59 -8.65
C LEU A 58 3.01 -2.54 -8.36
N GLU A 59 2.90 -1.38 -8.98
CA GLU A 59 3.81 -0.26 -8.75
C GLU A 59 3.77 0.24 -7.31
N LEU A 60 2.57 0.38 -6.72
CA LEU A 60 2.41 0.71 -5.31
C LEU A 60 3.16 -0.29 -4.41
N HIS A 61 2.99 -1.60 -4.65
CA HIS A 61 3.67 -2.63 -3.87
C HIS A 61 5.19 -2.61 -4.05
N ARG A 62 5.69 -2.36 -5.27
CA ARG A 62 7.13 -2.25 -5.53
C ARG A 62 7.76 -1.10 -4.76
N ARG A 63 7.15 0.09 -4.80
CA ARG A 63 7.62 1.26 -4.05
C ARG A 63 7.65 0.98 -2.56
N GLN A 64 6.58 0.41 -2.03
CA GLN A 64 6.50 0.08 -0.62
C GLN A 64 7.53 -0.99 -0.21
N ALA A 65 7.79 -1.98 -1.06
CA ALA A 65 8.82 -3.00 -0.80
C ALA A 65 10.23 -2.39 -0.76
N VAL A 66 10.51 -1.40 -1.61
CA VAL A 66 11.79 -0.67 -1.60
C VAL A 66 11.96 0.12 -0.31
N GLU A 67 10.92 0.84 0.12
CA GLU A 67 10.93 1.59 1.38
C GLU A 67 11.19 0.66 2.59
N ILE A 68 10.47 -0.46 2.66
CA ILE A 68 10.67 -1.47 3.71
C ILE A 68 12.11 -2.01 3.67
N TYR A 69 12.63 -2.34 2.48
CA TYR A 69 14.00 -2.83 2.33
C TYR A 69 15.02 -1.83 2.88
N TRP A 70 14.91 -0.55 2.52
CA TRP A 70 15.80 0.49 3.03
C TRP A 70 15.72 0.60 4.56
N CYS A 71 14.52 0.61 5.13
CA CYS A 71 14.32 0.69 6.58
C CYS A 71 14.87 -0.53 7.33
N GLU A 72 14.57 -1.75 6.87
CA GLU A 72 14.97 -2.99 7.56
C GLU A 72 16.47 -3.27 7.45
N ASN A 73 17.13 -2.78 6.39
CA ASN A 73 18.56 -3.00 6.14
C ASN A 73 19.42 -1.77 6.51
N TYR A 74 18.83 -0.73 7.11
CA TYR A 74 19.51 0.50 7.51
C TYR A 74 20.26 1.19 6.34
N VAL A 75 19.69 1.11 5.14
CA VAL A 75 20.24 1.72 3.93
C VAL A 75 19.62 3.12 3.77
N CYS A 76 20.47 4.14 3.73
CA CYS A 76 20.05 5.49 3.41
C CYS A 76 20.13 5.70 1.89
N PRO A 77 19.00 5.94 1.19
CA PRO A 77 19.02 6.18 -0.26
C PRO A 77 19.60 7.55 -0.61
N SER A 78 20.05 7.72 -1.85
CA SER A 78 20.29 9.05 -2.40
C SER A 78 18.99 9.85 -2.54
N VAL A 79 19.10 11.17 -2.70
CA VAL A 79 17.93 12.02 -2.94
C VAL A 79 17.22 11.60 -4.23
N GLU A 80 17.98 11.25 -5.26
CA GLU A 80 17.48 10.79 -6.55
C GLU A 80 16.71 9.46 -6.40
N GLU A 81 17.28 8.47 -5.72
CA GLU A 81 16.64 7.18 -5.46
C GLU A 81 15.32 7.34 -4.68
N TYR A 82 15.33 8.18 -3.64
CA TYR A 82 14.14 8.46 -2.86
C TYR A 82 13.05 9.16 -3.70
N GLN A 83 13.44 10.12 -4.56
CA GLN A 83 12.50 10.80 -5.44
C GLN A 83 11.90 9.87 -6.50
N GLU A 84 12.69 8.96 -7.07
CA GLU A 84 12.20 7.95 -8.01
C GLU A 84 11.21 7.00 -7.32
N MET A 85 11.53 6.53 -6.11
CA MET A 85 10.62 5.71 -5.32
C MET A 85 9.33 6.48 -5.00
N ALA A 86 9.40 7.74 -4.59
CA ALA A 86 8.24 8.52 -4.18
C ALA A 86 7.27 8.83 -5.34
N LYS A 87 7.80 9.19 -6.52
CA LYS A 87 6.96 9.59 -7.66
C LYS A 87 6.10 8.44 -8.17
N GLY A 88 6.66 7.22 -8.25
CA GLY A 88 6.10 6.23 -9.18
C GLY A 88 6.28 6.69 -10.62
N ARG A 89 6.26 5.78 -11.58
CA ARG A 89 6.31 6.11 -13.01
C ARG A 89 5.03 6.79 -13.47
#